data_AF-A0A645EU83-F1
#
_entry.id   AF-A0A645EU83-F1
#
_cell.length_a   1.000
_cell.length_b   1.000
_cell.length_c   1.000
_cell.angle_alpha   90.00
_cell.angle_beta   90.00
_cell.angle_gamma   90.00
#
_symmetry.space_group_name_H-M   'P 1'
#
loop_
_entity.id
_entity.type
_entity.pdbx_description
1 polymer ?
#
loop_
_entity_poly.entity_id
_entity_poly.type
_entity_poly.pdbx_seq_one_letter_code
_entity_poly.pdbx_strand_id
1 'polypeptide(L)'
;MNPKLIIADEAISALDVSIQAQVVNLMKDIQDEMKTTYLFIAHDLSMVKYISNRIGVMHLGHIVETGTTEEIFNHPIHPYTKSLLSAIPHPNPKVEKKRIAMVYDKEAMGVDYLIGQVHQLSKTHQVLATDEEFTRWAE
;
A
#
# COMPACT_ATOMS: atom_id res chain seq x y z
N MET A 1 -2.84 30.07 -6.83
CA MET A 1 -2.33 29.04 -7.77
C MET A 1 -3.23 27.83 -7.62
N ASN A 2 -3.67 27.20 -8.72
CA ASN A 2 -4.54 26.00 -8.69
C ASN A 2 -3.76 24.83 -9.29
N PRO A 3 -2.90 24.16 -8.50
CA PRO A 3 -2.09 23.06 -9.01
C PRO A 3 -2.97 21.87 -9.40
N LYS A 4 -2.64 21.21 -10.52
CA LYS A 4 -3.34 19.99 -10.94
C LYS A 4 -2.85 18.74 -10.18
N LEU A 5 -1.66 18.81 -9.59
CA LEU A 5 -1.00 17.71 -8.89
C LEU A 5 -0.30 18.24 -7.63
N ILE A 6 -0.47 17.52 -6.53
CA ILE A 6 0.29 17.71 -5.29
C ILE A 6 0.98 16.37 -4.96
N ILE A 7 2.27 16.45 -4.66
CA ILE A 7 3.04 15.32 -4.14
C ILE A 7 3.22 15.55 -2.64
N ALA A 8 2.66 14.65 -1.84
CA ALA A 8 2.70 14.70 -0.38
C ALA A 8 3.60 13.56 0.10
N ASP A 9 4.88 13.87 0.29
CA ASP A 9 5.90 12.92 0.74
C ASP A 9 6.04 12.96 2.27
N GLU A 10 5.59 11.91 2.93
CA GLU A 10 5.52 11.78 4.40
C GLU A 10 4.92 13.00 5.11
N ALA A 11 4.00 13.71 4.46
CA ALA A 11 3.54 15.03 4.88
C ALA A 11 2.84 15.08 6.25
N ILE A 12 2.45 13.93 6.80
CA ILE A 12 1.71 13.81 8.07
C ILE A 12 2.46 12.98 9.14
N SER A 13 3.68 12.51 8.86
CA SER A 13 4.39 11.54 9.72
C SER A 13 4.75 12.10 11.10
N ALA A 14 4.93 13.42 11.22
CA ALA A 14 5.26 14.10 12.47
C ALA A 14 4.04 14.38 13.37
N LEU A 15 2.83 14.04 12.93
CA LEU A 15 1.58 14.37 13.60
C LEU A 15 1.07 13.18 14.40
N ASP A 16 0.39 13.43 15.50
CA ASP A 16 -0.38 12.41 16.21
C ASP A 16 -1.58 11.92 15.39
N VAL A 17 -2.01 10.68 15.66
CA VAL A 17 -3.02 9.96 14.84
C VAL A 17 -4.34 10.75 14.70
N SER A 18 -4.76 11.47 15.75
CA SER A 18 -5.97 12.29 15.68
C SER A 18 -5.85 13.50 14.76
N ILE A 19 -4.67 14.12 14.71
CA ILE A 19 -4.41 15.27 13.85
C ILE A 19 -4.15 14.80 12.41
N GLN A 20 -3.49 13.66 12.21
CA GLN A 20 -3.36 13.03 10.89
C GLN A 20 -4.72 12.87 10.21
N ALA A 21 -5.71 12.30 10.92
CA ALA A 21 -7.06 12.13 10.38
C ALA A 21 -7.72 13.46 9.98
N GLN A 22 -7.54 14.53 10.78
CA GLN A 22 -8.07 15.85 10.46
C GLN A 22 -7.41 16.46 9.23
N VAL A 23 -6.08 16.36 9.11
CA VAL A 23 -5.34 16.85 7.95
C VAL A 23 -5.74 16.09 6.69
N VAL A 24 -5.87 14.76 6.76
CA VAL A 24 -6.30 13.95 5.62
C VAL A 24 -7.73 14.28 5.18
N ASN A 25 -8.66 14.53 6.11
CA ASN A 25 -10.01 15.00 5.77
C ASN A 25 -9.96 16.32 5.02
N LEU A 26 -9.20 17.28 5.53
CA LEU A 26 -9.02 18.57 4.87
C LEU A 26 -8.40 18.42 3.47
N MET A 27 -7.42 17.55 3.31
CA MET A 27 -6.83 17.27 1.99
C MET A 27 -7.87 16.72 1.01
N LYS A 28 -8.78 15.84 1.46
CA LYS A 28 -9.87 15.30 0.62
C LYS A 28 -10.88 16.39 0.24
N ASP A 29 -11.25 17.25 1.18
CA ASP A 29 -12.15 18.38 0.90
C ASP A 29 -11.54 19.33 -0.15
N ILE A 30 -10.25 19.65 -0.01
CA ILE A 30 -9.51 20.46 -0.98
C ILE A 30 -9.41 19.74 -2.33
N GLN A 31 -9.21 18.42 -2.33
CA GLN A 31 -9.20 17.60 -3.55
C GLN A 31 -10.49 17.80 -4.34
N ASP A 32 -11.61 17.69 -3.63
CA ASP A 32 -12.96 17.70 -4.21
C ASP A 32 -13.35 19.09 -4.71
N GLU A 33 -12.97 20.15 -3.99
CA GLU A 33 -13.20 21.53 -4.39
C GLU A 33 -12.34 21.92 -5.61
N MET A 34 -11.04 21.61 -5.55
CA MET A 34 -10.06 22.11 -6.52
C MET A 34 -9.83 21.17 -7.70
N LYS A 35 -10.38 19.95 -7.65
CA LYS A 35 -10.14 18.86 -8.60
C LYS A 35 -8.65 18.56 -8.78
N THR A 36 -7.91 18.61 -7.68
CA THR A 36 -6.47 18.34 -7.63
C THR A 36 -6.21 16.84 -7.55
N THR A 37 -5.12 16.36 -8.16
CA THR A 37 -4.64 14.99 -7.98
C THR A 37 -3.61 14.95 -6.85
N TYR A 38 -3.67 13.93 -6.00
CA TYR A 38 -2.65 13.69 -4.97
C TYR A 38 -1.82 12.45 -5.32
N LEU A 39 -0.50 12.58 -5.21
CA LEU A 39 0.42 11.46 -5.02
C LEU A 39 0.84 11.48 -3.55
N PHE A 40 0.36 10.51 -2.78
CA PHE A 40 0.59 10.43 -1.34
C PHE A 40 1.56 9.30 -1.03
N ILE A 41 2.67 9.62 -0.36
CA ILE A 41 3.72 8.67 0.02
C ILE A 41 3.76 8.61 1.54
N ALA A 42 3.51 7.43 2.10
CA ALA A 42 3.50 7.21 3.55
C ALA A 42 3.79 5.75 3.89
N HIS A 43 4.27 5.52 5.11
CA HIS A 43 4.46 4.19 5.67
C HIS A 43 3.26 3.70 6.52
N ASP A 44 2.35 4.59 6.95
CA ASP A 44 1.14 4.21 7.68
C ASP A 44 0.03 3.75 6.72
N LEU A 45 -0.17 2.44 6.64
CA LEU A 45 -1.17 1.81 5.79
C LEU A 45 -2.61 2.18 6.17
N SER A 46 -2.89 2.54 7.42
CA SER A 46 -4.23 2.97 7.85
C SER A 46 -4.61 4.28 7.18
N MET A 47 -3.66 5.22 7.11
CA MET A 47 -3.86 6.49 6.42
C MET A 47 -3.89 6.32 4.90
N VAL A 48 -3.00 5.49 4.35
CA VAL A 48 -2.99 5.17 2.91
C VAL A 48 -4.34 4.59 2.47
N LYS A 49 -4.92 3.66 3.24
CA LYS A 49 -6.25 3.09 2.97
C LYS A 49 -7.35 4.15 2.90
N TYR A 50 -7.25 5.19 3.71
CA TYR A 50 -8.31 6.18 3.87
C TYR A 50 -8.29 7.27 2.78
N ILE A 51 -7.10 7.69 2.34
CA ILE A 51 -6.93 8.76 1.35
C ILE A 51 -6.84 8.25 -0.09
N SER A 52 -6.29 7.05 -0.31
CA SER A 52 -5.92 6.58 -1.64
C SER A 52 -7.08 5.88 -2.35
N ASN A 53 -7.25 6.15 -3.65
CA ASN A 53 -8.11 5.33 -4.53
C ASN A 53 -7.33 4.15 -5.13
N ARG A 54 -6.04 4.36 -5.38
CA ARG A 54 -5.08 3.37 -5.92
C ARG A 54 -3.81 3.39 -5.10
N ILE A 55 -3.18 2.24 -5.00
CA ILE A 55 -1.98 2.04 -4.18
C ILE A 55 -0.91 1.39 -5.05
N GLY A 56 0.32 1.86 -4.89
CA GLY A 56 1.53 1.17 -5.34
C GLY A 56 2.36 0.81 -4.12
N VAL A 57 2.75 -0.45 -4.02
CA VAL A 57 3.62 -0.96 -2.97
C VAL A 57 5.03 -1.01 -3.53
N MET A 58 5.97 -0.39 -2.82
CA MET A 58 7.37 -0.33 -3.22
C MET A 58 8.24 -1.10 -2.23
N HIS A 59 9.18 -1.89 -2.74
CA HIS A 59 10.19 -2.57 -1.94
C HIS A 59 11.55 -2.49 -2.63
N LEU A 60 12.58 -2.03 -1.90
CA LEU A 60 13.95 -1.85 -2.42
C LEU A 60 14.02 -1.08 -3.75
N GLY A 61 13.18 -0.07 -3.93
CA GLY A 61 13.13 0.75 -5.14
C GLY A 61 12.32 0.15 -6.30
N HIS A 62 11.68 -0.99 -6.12
CA HIS A 62 10.82 -1.62 -7.13
C HIS A 62 9.35 -1.52 -6.73
N ILE A 63 8.49 -1.17 -7.68
CA ILE A 63 7.04 -1.30 -7.49
C ILE A 63 6.69 -2.78 -7.62
N VAL A 64 6.41 -3.41 -6.48
CA VAL A 64 6.18 -4.85 -6.40
C VAL A 64 4.72 -5.23 -6.60
N GLU A 65 3.80 -4.31 -6.31
CA GLU A 65 2.36 -4.53 -6.48
C GLU A 65 1.63 -3.21 -6.66
N THR A 66 0.64 -3.15 -7.56
CA THR A 66 -0.24 -1.99 -7.72
C THR A 66 -1.68 -2.43 -7.87
N GLY A 67 -2.62 -1.65 -7.36
CA GLY A 67 -4.04 -2.00 -7.38
C GLY A 67 -4.93 -0.85 -6.94
N THR A 68 -6.24 -1.06 -6.99
CA THR A 68 -7.16 -0.27 -6.18
C THR A 68 -6.91 -0.55 -4.69
N THR A 69 -7.36 0.36 -3.84
CA THR A 69 -7.26 0.16 -2.39
C THR A 69 -7.96 -1.13 -1.95
N GLU A 70 -9.07 -1.50 -2.57
CA GLU A 70 -9.78 -2.74 -2.26
C GLU A 70 -8.98 -3.98 -2.66
N GLU A 71 -8.41 -4.00 -3.87
CA GLU A 71 -7.59 -5.10 -4.38
C GLU A 71 -6.37 -5.35 -3.49
N ILE A 72 -5.62 -4.29 -3.16
CA ILE A 72 -4.42 -4.42 -2.33
C ILE A 72 -4.75 -4.89 -0.91
N PHE A 73 -5.79 -4.35 -0.27
CA PHE A 73 -6.09 -4.69 1.12
C PHE A 73 -6.79 -6.04 1.29
N ASN A 74 -7.60 -6.46 0.33
CA ASN A 74 -8.41 -7.67 0.46
C ASN A 74 -7.80 -8.88 -0.27
N HIS A 75 -7.06 -8.65 -1.36
CA HIS A 75 -6.48 -9.71 -2.18
C HIS A 75 -4.99 -9.45 -2.51
N PRO A 76 -4.13 -9.12 -1.53
CA PRO A 76 -2.72 -8.90 -1.81
C PRO A 76 -2.06 -10.17 -2.37
N ILE A 77 -1.21 -10.02 -3.38
CA ILE A 77 -0.53 -11.14 -4.04
C ILE A 77 0.91 -11.26 -3.58
N HIS A 78 1.65 -10.15 -3.63
CA HIS A 78 3.08 -10.17 -3.35
C HIS A 78 3.33 -10.48 -1.85
N PRO A 79 4.24 -11.40 -1.49
CA PRO A 79 4.49 -11.75 -0.08
C PRO A 79 4.89 -10.56 0.80
N TYR A 80 5.64 -9.61 0.24
CA TYR A 80 5.93 -8.34 0.93
C TYR A 80 4.66 -7.53 1.25
N THR A 81 3.74 -7.37 0.30
CA THR A 81 2.45 -6.69 0.54
C THR A 81 1.65 -7.42 1.62
N LYS A 82 1.59 -8.75 1.57
CA LYS A 82 0.95 -9.59 2.60
C LYS A 82 1.58 -9.34 3.98
N SER A 83 2.91 -9.27 4.06
CA SER A 83 3.64 -8.97 5.30
C SER A 83 3.33 -7.57 5.84
N LEU A 84 3.38 -6.54 5.00
CA LEU A 84 3.02 -5.17 5.36
C LEU A 84 1.61 -5.08 5.93
N LEU A 85 0.62 -5.66 5.25
CA LEU A 85 -0.77 -5.63 5.70
C LEU A 85 -0.97 -6.43 6.99
N SER A 86 -0.22 -7.52 7.18
CA SER A 86 -0.24 -8.30 8.42
C SER A 86 0.30 -7.52 9.64
N ALA A 87 0.99 -6.40 9.42
CA ALA A 87 1.49 -5.52 10.46
C ALA A 87 0.41 -4.54 10.97
N ILE A 88 -0.69 -4.34 10.24
CA ILE A 88 -1.75 -3.40 10.63
C ILE A 88 -2.46 -3.88 11.92
N PRO A 89 -2.53 -3.03 12.97
CA PRO A 89 -3.15 -3.39 14.25
C PRO A 89 -4.66 -3.65 14.10
N HIS A 90 -5.15 -4.72 14.74
CA HIS A 90 -6.57 -4.98 14.79
C HIS A 90 -7.22 -4.20 15.94
N PRO A 91 -8.36 -3.50 15.73
CA PRO A 91 -9.02 -2.74 16.80
C PRO A 91 -9.50 -3.58 17.99
N ASN A 92 -9.54 -4.91 17.88
CA ASN A 92 -10.02 -5.80 18.92
C ASN A 92 -8.82 -6.32 19.76
N PRO A 93 -8.67 -5.90 21.03
CA PRO A 93 -7.51 -6.26 21.85
C PRO A 93 -7.35 -7.77 22.10
N LYS A 94 -8.47 -8.52 22.09
CA LYS A 94 -8.44 -9.97 22.30
C LYS A 94 -7.86 -10.71 21.10
N VAL A 95 -8.12 -10.20 19.89
CA VAL A 95 -7.59 -10.74 18.64
C VAL A 95 -6.12 -10.34 18.51
N GLU A 96 -5.81 -9.07 18.80
CA GLU A 96 -4.46 -8.51 18.68
C GLU A 96 -3.44 -9.25 19.55
N LYS A 97 -3.78 -9.59 20.79
CA LYS A 97 -2.89 -10.34 21.70
C LYS A 97 -2.43 -11.70 21.17
N LYS A 98 -3.16 -12.30 20.24
CA LYS A 98 -2.86 -13.61 19.65
C LYS A 98 -2.25 -13.50 18.26
N ARG A 99 -2.07 -12.28 17.74
CA ARG A 99 -1.62 -12.06 16.37
C ARG A 99 -0.12 -12.30 16.25
N ILE A 100 0.29 -12.94 15.16
CA ILE A 100 1.68 -13.06 14.75
C ILE A 100 1.79 -12.34 13.40
N ALA A 101 2.58 -11.28 13.34
CA ALA A 101 2.85 -10.58 12.08
C ALA A 101 3.70 -11.48 11.17
N MET A 102 3.39 -11.51 9.89
CA MET A 102 4.20 -12.22 8.91
C MET A 102 5.50 -11.43 8.70
N VAL A 103 6.63 -12.12 8.82
CA VAL A 103 7.94 -11.54 8.51
C VAL A 103 8.26 -11.87 7.06
N TYR A 104 8.48 -10.82 6.25
CA TYR A 104 8.98 -11.00 4.90
C TYR A 104 10.51 -11.00 4.89
N ASP A 105 11.08 -12.00 4.26
CA ASP A 105 12.51 -12.13 3.99
C ASP A 105 12.70 -12.41 2.50
N LYS A 106 13.26 -11.42 1.80
CA LYS A 106 13.49 -11.49 0.35
C LYS A 106 14.47 -12.61 -0.02
N GLU A 107 15.54 -12.77 0.75
CA GLU A 107 16.60 -13.73 0.46
C GLU A 107 16.11 -15.15 0.71
N ALA A 108 15.43 -15.38 1.84
CA ALA A 108 14.85 -16.68 2.15
C ALA A 108 13.78 -17.12 1.13
N MET A 109 13.07 -16.17 0.53
CA MET A 109 12.06 -16.44 -0.51
C MET A 109 12.62 -16.56 -1.93
N GLY A 110 13.91 -16.26 -2.13
CA GLY A 110 14.58 -16.33 -3.43
C GLY A 110 14.08 -15.30 -4.45
N VAL A 111 13.52 -14.18 -3.98
CA VAL A 111 12.88 -13.19 -4.86
C VAL A 111 13.92 -12.27 -5.49
N ASP A 112 13.95 -12.20 -6.82
CA ASP A 112 14.79 -11.27 -7.57
C ASP A 112 13.95 -10.37 -8.49
N TYR A 113 13.89 -9.09 -8.13
CA TYR A 113 13.13 -8.07 -8.87
C TYR A 113 13.72 -7.71 -10.22
N LEU A 114 14.96 -8.12 -10.53
CA LEU A 114 15.60 -7.83 -11.82
C LEU A 114 15.16 -8.78 -12.93
N ILE A 115 14.69 -9.98 -12.57
CA ILE A 115 14.28 -11.02 -13.52
C ILE A 115 12.76 -11.21 -13.59
N GLY A 116 12.02 -10.60 -12.67
CA GLY A 116 10.56 -10.60 -12.69
C GLY A 116 9.97 -9.72 -13.79
N GLN A 117 8.73 -10.01 -14.17
CA GLN A 117 7.93 -9.20 -15.06
C GLN A 117 6.63 -8.77 -14.37
N VAL A 118 5.92 -7.81 -14.97
CA VAL A 118 4.64 -7.37 -14.44
C VAL A 118 3.55 -8.33 -14.90
N HIS A 119 2.92 -9.02 -13.94
CA HIS A 119 1.77 -9.88 -14.15
C HIS A 119 0.47 -9.12 -13.84
N GLN A 120 -0.48 -9.18 -14.77
CA GLN A 120 -1.78 -8.54 -14.65
C GLN A 120 -2.80 -9.52 -14.03
N LEU A 121 -3.41 -9.15 -12.89
CA LEU A 121 -4.48 -9.94 -12.24
C LEU A 121 -5.87 -9.46 -12.64
N SER A 122 -6.06 -8.14 -12.72
CA SER A 122 -7.31 -7.48 -13.13
C SER A 122 -6.99 -6.31 -14.04
N LYS A 123 -7.97 -5.47 -14.45
CA LYS A 123 -7.65 -4.23 -15.19
C LYS A 123 -6.80 -3.23 -14.39
N THR A 124 -6.86 -3.31 -13.06
CA THR A 124 -6.24 -2.33 -12.15
C THR A 124 -5.18 -2.93 -11.25
N HIS A 125 -5.14 -4.26 -11.11
CA HIS A 125 -4.23 -4.99 -10.23
C HIS A 125 -3.11 -5.67 -11.01
N GLN A 126 -1.87 -5.37 -10.60
CA GLN A 126 -0.64 -5.91 -11.16
C GLN A 126 0.35 -6.26 -10.06
N VAL A 127 1.21 -7.26 -10.31
CA VAL A 127 2.28 -7.70 -9.40
C VAL A 127 3.58 -7.93 -10.16
N LEU A 128 4.72 -7.57 -9.59
CA LEU A 128 6.04 -7.91 -10.11
C LEU A 128 6.43 -9.30 -9.60
N ALA A 129 6.61 -10.25 -10.51
CA ALA A 129 6.93 -11.63 -10.21
C ALA A 129 7.57 -12.31 -11.43
N THR A 130 8.33 -13.39 -11.22
CA THR A 130 8.58 -14.39 -12.26
C THR A 130 7.33 -15.26 -12.48
N ASP A 131 7.27 -16.01 -13.58
CA ASP A 131 6.13 -16.91 -13.86
C ASP A 131 5.92 -17.97 -12.75
N GLU A 132 7.02 -18.50 -12.19
CA GLU A 132 6.99 -19.47 -11.10
C GLU A 132 6.50 -18.84 -9.80
N GLU A 133 7.01 -17.65 -9.45
CA GLU A 133 6.54 -16.89 -8.29
C GLU A 133 5.07 -16.52 -8.40
N PHE A 134 4.63 -16.04 -9.57
CA PHE A 134 3.25 -15.67 -9.80
C PHE A 134 2.32 -16.85 -9.59
N THR A 135 2.66 -18.01 -10.16
CA THR A 135 1.90 -19.25 -9.97
C THR A 135 1.82 -19.63 -8.49
N ARG A 136 2.96 -19.58 -7.77
CA ARG A 136 3.04 -19.90 -6.34
C ARG A 136 2.25 -18.93 -5.45
N TRP A 137 2.12 -17.66 -5.83
CA TRP A 137 1.48 -16.63 -5.00
C TRP A 137 0.00 -16.41 -5.30
N ALA A 138 -0.46 -16.81 -6.49
CA ALA A 138 -1.83 -16.67 -6.96
C ALA A 138 -2.75 -17.86 -6.61
N GLU A 139 -2.20 -18.94 -6.04
CA GLU A 139 -2.94 -20.03 -5.37
C GLU A 139 -3.51 -19.58 -4.01
#